data_AF-A0A7S3ZN26-F1
#
_entry.id   AF-A0A7S3ZN26-F1
#
_cell.length_a   1.000
_cell.length_b   1.000
_cell.length_c   1.000
_cell.angle_alpha   90.00
_cell.angle_beta   90.00
_cell.angle_gamma   90.00
#
_symmetry.space_group_name_H-M   'P 1'
#
loop_
_entity.id
_entity.type
_entity.pdbx_description
1 polymer ?
#
loop_
_entity_poly.entity_id
_entity_poly.type
_entity_poly.pdbx_seq_one_letter_code
_entity_poly.pdbx_strand_id
1 'polypeptide(L)'
;TDCVGVFARSVEDAAFALGLIAGHDDGDATSSQECVPDYLSMLSIPTNDRVASINVEVDDDIESVVAGASNALKADQCDALSPQFLRDCAAAYHVLAAAEAHSNLARYHVNHENPPFGAEVTRRVALGKRLLGERHAEGLYERAVDVRAQARARLDDVLSSVDVLMLP
;
A
#
# COMPACT_ATOMS: atom_id res chain seq x y z
N THR A 1 0.24 7.49 3.25
CA THR A 1 -0.12 6.09 2.89
C THR A 1 -1.41 5.63 3.55
N ASP A 2 -2.14 6.52 4.23
CA ASP A 2 -3.26 6.13 5.07
C ASP A 2 -4.52 6.01 4.22
N CYS A 3 -5.13 4.83 4.24
CA CYS A 3 -6.39 4.55 3.54
C CYS A 3 -7.28 3.75 4.50
N VAL A 4 -8.54 4.18 4.64
CA VAL A 4 -9.56 3.37 5.33
C VAL A 4 -9.95 2.20 4.43
N GLY A 5 -10.11 1.01 5.01
CA GLY A 5 -10.48 -0.21 4.30
C GLY A 5 -11.59 -0.99 5.01
N VAL A 6 -12.09 -2.03 4.34
CA VAL A 6 -13.19 -2.87 4.82
C VAL A 6 -12.69 -4.29 5.04
N PHE A 7 -13.06 -4.88 6.18
CA PHE A 7 -12.91 -6.31 6.45
C PHE A 7 -14.28 -6.96 6.51
N ALA A 8 -14.51 -8.00 5.72
CA ALA A 8 -15.77 -8.73 5.67
C ALA A 8 -15.52 -10.22 5.41
N ARG A 9 -16.58 -11.05 5.55
CA ARG A 9 -16.52 -12.50 5.27
C ARG A 9 -16.99 -12.88 3.88
N SER A 10 -17.60 -11.94 3.15
CA SER A 10 -18.08 -12.12 1.79
C SER A 10 -17.70 -10.89 0.95
N VAL A 11 -17.62 -11.08 -0.36
CA VAL A 11 -17.32 -10.00 -1.30
C VAL A 11 -18.48 -9.01 -1.40
N GLU A 12 -19.72 -9.48 -1.20
CA GLU A 12 -20.94 -8.68 -1.15
C GLU A 12 -20.95 -7.74 0.04
N ASP A 13 -20.61 -8.23 1.24
CA ASP A 13 -20.52 -7.39 2.44
C ASP A 13 -19.40 -6.35 2.30
N ALA A 14 -18.27 -6.75 1.71
CA ALA A 14 -17.15 -5.83 1.43
C ALA A 14 -17.55 -4.73 0.44
N ALA A 15 -18.19 -5.10 -0.68
CA ALA A 15 -18.65 -4.16 -1.70
C ALA A 15 -19.71 -3.21 -1.17
N PHE A 16 -20.67 -3.71 -0.39
CA PHE A 16 -21.70 -2.89 0.25
C PHE A 16 -21.08 -1.87 1.21
N ALA A 17 -20.26 -2.33 2.16
CA ALA A 17 -19.64 -1.45 3.14
C ALA A 17 -18.67 -0.44 2.50
N LEU A 18 -17.91 -0.84 1.47
CA LEU A 18 -17.05 0.08 0.72
C LEU A 18 -17.89 1.15 0.01
N GLY A 19 -19.00 0.77 -0.64
CA GLY A 19 -19.90 1.72 -1.29
C GLY A 19 -20.56 2.72 -0.33
N LEU A 20 -20.70 2.37 0.96
CA LEU A 20 -21.22 3.28 1.99
C LEU A 20 -20.17 4.30 2.47
N ILE A 21 -18.89 3.94 2.51
CA ILE A 21 -17.82 4.81 3.03
C ILE A 21 -17.03 5.53 1.93
N ALA A 22 -17.11 5.05 0.69
CA ALA A 22 -16.48 5.70 -0.45
C ALA A 22 -17.26 6.96 -0.85
N GLY A 23 -16.52 7.98 -1.29
CA GLY A 23 -17.10 9.24 -1.74
C GLY A 23 -16.17 10.41 -1.50
N HIS A 24 -16.45 11.51 -2.18
CA HIS A 24 -15.80 12.79 -1.88
C HIS A 24 -16.25 13.27 -0.50
N ASP A 25 -15.30 13.73 0.31
CA ASP A 25 -15.55 14.39 1.59
C ASP A 25 -14.94 15.80 1.54
N ASP A 26 -15.80 16.82 1.63
CA ASP A 26 -15.39 18.23 1.64
C ASP A 26 -14.46 18.56 2.83
N GLY A 27 -14.47 17.74 3.89
CA GLY A 27 -13.58 17.84 5.04
C GLY A 27 -12.19 17.22 4.84
N ASP A 28 -11.99 16.44 3.78
CA ASP A 28 -10.74 15.76 3.45
C ASP A 28 -10.17 16.24 2.11
N ALA A 29 -9.12 17.06 2.19
CA ALA A 29 -8.42 17.61 1.03
C ALA A 29 -7.71 16.56 0.15
N THR A 30 -7.62 15.31 0.62
CA THR A 30 -7.02 14.19 -0.12
C THR A 30 -8.06 13.21 -0.67
N SER A 31 -9.35 13.43 -0.40
CA SER A 31 -10.43 12.58 -0.90
C SER A 31 -10.56 12.68 -2.42
N SER A 32 -10.88 11.56 -3.07
CA SER A 32 -11.08 11.50 -4.52
C SER A 32 -12.35 12.26 -4.91
N GLN A 33 -12.32 12.92 -6.07
CA GLN A 33 -13.50 13.55 -6.70
C GLN A 33 -14.18 12.62 -7.73
N GLU A 34 -13.61 11.44 -7.96
CA GLU A 34 -14.19 10.45 -8.87
C GLU A 34 -15.54 9.96 -8.35
N CYS A 35 -16.44 9.65 -9.29
CA CYS A 35 -17.74 9.08 -8.94
C CYS A 35 -17.57 7.70 -8.32
N VAL A 36 -18.29 7.43 -7.23
CA VAL A 36 -18.28 6.12 -6.56
C VAL A 36 -19.07 5.12 -7.42
N PRO A 37 -18.45 4.03 -7.89
CA PRO A 37 -19.16 2.99 -8.61
C PRO A 37 -20.15 2.25 -7.71
N ASP A 38 -21.22 1.71 -8.30
CA ASP A 38 -22.06 0.72 -7.62
C ASP A 38 -21.33 -0.64 -7.59
N TYR A 39 -20.48 -0.81 -6.58
CA TYR A 39 -19.67 -2.01 -6.40
C TYR A 39 -20.52 -3.29 -6.33
N LEU A 40 -21.71 -3.25 -5.72
CA LEU A 40 -22.59 -4.42 -5.61
C LEU A 40 -23.09 -4.87 -6.98
N SER A 41 -23.56 -3.92 -7.80
CA SER A 41 -23.98 -4.23 -9.17
C SER A 41 -22.82 -4.75 -10.02
N MET A 42 -21.60 -4.30 -9.77
CA MET A 42 -20.40 -4.76 -10.48
C MET A 42 -20.04 -6.22 -10.21
N LEU A 43 -20.38 -6.78 -9.03
CA LEU A 43 -20.08 -8.19 -8.70
C LEU A 43 -20.75 -9.19 -9.67
N SER A 44 -21.84 -8.80 -10.32
CA SER A 44 -22.57 -9.65 -11.27
C SER A 44 -22.03 -9.58 -12.69
N ILE A 45 -21.06 -8.70 -12.96
CA ILE A 45 -20.49 -8.50 -14.30
C ILE A 45 -19.31 -9.47 -14.45
N PRO A 46 -19.38 -10.48 -15.34
CA PRO A 46 -18.24 -11.34 -15.60
C PRO A 46 -17.12 -10.51 -16.20
N THR A 47 -15.90 -10.69 -15.70
CA THR A 47 -14.71 -10.09 -16.28
C THR A 47 -13.95 -11.10 -17.13
N ASN A 48 -13.18 -10.61 -18.09
CA ASN A 48 -12.21 -11.39 -18.86
C ASN A 48 -10.83 -10.77 -18.66
N ASP A 49 -10.52 -10.50 -17.40
CA ASP A 49 -9.31 -9.79 -16.98
C ASP A 49 -8.07 -10.62 -17.28
N ARG A 50 -7.03 -9.96 -17.77
CA ARG A 50 -5.69 -10.51 -17.86
C ARG A 50 -5.07 -10.44 -16.48
N VAL A 51 -4.84 -11.59 -15.88
CA VAL A 51 -4.25 -11.69 -14.54
C VAL A 51 -2.78 -12.01 -14.66
N ALA A 52 -1.94 -11.31 -13.90
CA ALA A 52 -0.54 -11.66 -13.72
C ALA A 52 -0.21 -11.94 -12.26
N SER A 53 0.57 -12.99 -12.02
CA SER A 53 1.09 -13.36 -10.70
C SER A 53 2.52 -12.82 -10.56
N ILE A 54 2.79 -12.14 -9.44
CA ILE A 54 4.15 -11.72 -9.11
C ILE A 54 4.86 -12.88 -8.41
N ASN A 55 6.08 -13.18 -8.85
CA ASN A 55 6.89 -14.21 -8.24
C ASN A 55 7.59 -13.66 -6.99
N VAL A 56 7.20 -14.14 -5.81
CA VAL A 56 7.80 -13.80 -4.52
C VAL A 56 8.13 -15.07 -3.75
N GLU A 57 9.18 -15.01 -2.94
CA GLU A 57 9.52 -16.10 -2.02
C GLU A 57 8.44 -16.19 -0.94
N VAL A 58 7.85 -17.39 -0.80
CA VAL A 58 6.86 -17.72 0.24
C VAL A 58 7.26 -19.02 0.91
N ASP A 59 6.71 -19.26 2.11
CA ASP A 59 6.86 -20.53 2.80
C ASP A 59 6.13 -21.67 2.04
N ASP A 60 6.62 -22.90 2.18
CA ASP A 60 6.12 -24.09 1.45
C ASP A 60 4.60 -24.31 1.62
N ASP A 61 4.04 -23.94 2.78
CA ASP A 61 2.61 -24.07 3.08
C ASP A 61 1.74 -23.07 2.32
N ILE A 62 2.30 -21.92 1.93
CA ILE A 62 1.64 -20.88 1.12
C ILE A 62 1.77 -21.17 -0.38
N GLU A 63 2.90 -21.74 -0.81
CA GLU A 63 3.20 -21.97 -2.23
C GLU A 63 2.10 -22.75 -2.95
N SER A 64 1.58 -23.82 -2.32
CA SER A 64 0.51 -24.64 -2.91
C SER A 64 -0.81 -23.88 -3.08
N VAL A 65 -1.13 -22.98 -2.15
CA VAL A 65 -2.35 -22.16 -2.18
C VAL A 65 -2.25 -21.12 -3.28
N VAL A 66 -1.11 -20.44 -3.38
CA VAL A 66 -0.83 -19.44 -4.41
C VAL A 66 -0.83 -20.10 -5.79
N ALA A 67 -0.15 -21.23 -5.96
CA ALA A 67 -0.15 -21.98 -7.22
C ALA A 67 -1.57 -22.42 -7.63
N GLY A 68 -2.38 -22.86 -6.68
CA GLY A 68 -3.79 -23.19 -6.91
C GLY A 68 -4.60 -22.00 -7.42
N ALA A 69 -4.46 -20.83 -6.77
CA ALA A 69 -5.13 -19.60 -7.17
C ALA A 69 -4.64 -19.08 -8.53
N SER A 70 -3.33 -19.07 -8.79
CA SER A 70 -2.77 -18.67 -10.09
C SER A 70 -3.27 -19.57 -11.22
N ASN A 71 -3.38 -20.88 -11.00
CA ASN A 71 -3.95 -21.81 -11.98
C ASN A 71 -5.45 -21.56 -12.21
N ALA A 72 -6.22 -21.32 -11.15
CA ALA A 72 -7.65 -21.03 -11.25
C ALA A 72 -7.93 -19.74 -12.04
N LEU A 73 -7.10 -18.72 -11.83
CA LEU A 73 -7.17 -17.43 -12.53
C LEU A 73 -6.46 -17.42 -13.89
N LYS A 74 -5.77 -18.51 -14.26
CA LYS A 74 -4.91 -18.59 -15.46
C LYS A 74 -3.92 -17.43 -15.53
N ALA A 75 -3.31 -17.11 -14.39
CA ALA A 75 -2.43 -15.96 -14.26
C ALA A 75 -1.07 -16.21 -14.94
N ASP A 76 -0.66 -15.27 -15.78
CA ASP A 76 0.68 -15.26 -16.38
C ASP A 76 1.73 -14.80 -15.36
N GLN A 77 2.99 -15.21 -15.52
CA GLN A 77 4.06 -14.76 -14.63
C GLN A 77 4.49 -13.32 -14.97
N CYS A 78 4.63 -12.47 -13.95
CA CYS A 78 5.12 -11.11 -14.09
C CYS A 78 6.52 -10.95 -13.47
N ASP A 79 7.54 -10.95 -14.32
CA ASP A 79 8.94 -10.74 -13.93
C ASP A 79 9.31 -9.26 -13.75
N ALA A 80 8.43 -8.34 -14.16
CA ALA A 80 8.68 -6.89 -14.13
C ALA A 80 8.77 -6.31 -12.70
N LEU A 81 8.25 -7.05 -11.70
CA LEU A 81 8.19 -6.68 -10.29
C LEU A 81 9.04 -7.65 -9.46
N SER A 82 10.36 -7.59 -9.65
CA SER A 82 11.30 -8.52 -9.03
C SER A 82 11.32 -8.42 -7.49
N PRO A 83 11.76 -9.47 -6.78
CA PRO A 83 11.93 -9.42 -5.33
C PRO A 83 12.81 -8.26 -4.85
N GLN A 84 13.84 -7.89 -5.63
CA GLN A 84 14.68 -6.73 -5.28
C GLN A 84 13.90 -5.42 -5.38
N PHE A 85 13.10 -5.25 -6.44
CA PHE A 85 12.25 -4.07 -6.60
C PHE A 85 11.26 -3.93 -5.43
N LEU A 86 10.64 -5.04 -5.00
CA LEU A 86 9.74 -5.04 -3.84
C LEU A 86 10.47 -4.67 -2.53
N ARG A 87 11.70 -5.17 -2.34
CA ARG A 87 12.55 -4.79 -1.20
C ARG A 87 12.90 -3.31 -1.19
N ASP A 88 13.20 -2.73 -2.36
CA ASP A 88 13.50 -1.30 -2.49
C ASP A 88 12.25 -0.46 -2.17
N CYS A 89 11.06 -0.89 -2.60
CA CYS A 89 9.78 -0.28 -2.24
C CYS A 89 9.51 -0.33 -0.73
N ALA A 90 9.76 -1.48 -0.09
CA ALA A 90 9.62 -1.64 1.35
C ALA A 90 10.59 -0.75 2.13
N ALA A 91 11.83 -0.63 1.68
CA ALA A 91 12.80 0.28 2.27
C ALA A 91 12.36 1.75 2.16
N ALA A 92 11.88 2.16 0.98
CA ALA A 92 11.33 3.50 0.77
C ALA A 92 10.11 3.77 1.67
N TYR A 93 9.20 2.80 1.80
CA TYR A 93 8.05 2.90 2.71
C TYR A 93 8.49 3.15 4.15
N HIS A 94 9.47 2.41 4.68
CA HIS A 94 9.94 2.62 6.05
C HIS A 94 10.53 4.01 6.30
N VAL A 95 11.21 4.59 5.31
CA VAL A 95 11.72 5.97 5.38
C VAL A 95 10.57 6.97 5.39
N LEU A 96 9.66 6.89 4.41
CA LEU A 96 8.56 7.84 4.26
C LEU A 96 7.57 7.77 5.43
N ALA A 97 7.13 6.56 5.79
CA ALA A 97 6.17 6.35 6.87
C ALA A 97 6.72 6.78 8.24
N ALA A 98 8.03 6.59 8.51
CA ALA A 98 8.64 7.07 9.74
C ALA A 98 8.70 8.60 9.80
N ALA A 99 9.05 9.25 8.68
CA ALA A 99 9.07 10.71 8.57
C ALA A 99 7.66 11.31 8.75
N GLU A 100 6.66 10.76 8.07
CA GLU A 100 5.24 11.16 8.21
C GLU A 100 4.74 10.94 9.65
N ALA A 101 5.05 9.79 10.26
CA ALA A 101 4.69 9.50 11.64
C ALA A 101 5.31 10.50 12.63
N HIS A 102 6.60 10.85 12.46
CA HIS A 102 7.24 11.86 13.32
C HIS A 102 6.51 13.21 13.24
N SER A 103 6.22 13.68 12.02
CA SER A 103 5.49 14.94 11.81
C SER A 103 4.07 14.89 12.42
N ASN A 104 3.34 13.80 12.18
CA ASN A 104 1.96 13.65 12.67
C ASN A 104 1.88 13.56 14.18
N LEU A 105 2.83 12.88 14.83
CA LEU A 105 2.85 12.70 16.29
C LEU A 105 3.47 13.90 17.03
N ALA A 106 4.12 14.84 16.34
CA ALA A 106 4.67 16.06 16.94
C ALA A 106 3.62 16.86 17.73
N ARG A 107 2.35 16.82 17.32
CA ARG A 107 1.21 17.46 18.02
C ARG A 107 1.04 17.00 19.47
N TYR A 108 1.46 15.79 19.81
CA TYR A 108 1.36 15.26 21.18
C TYR A 108 2.55 15.66 22.06
N HIS A 109 3.68 16.07 21.47
CA HIS A 109 4.85 16.55 22.21
C HIS A 109 4.67 17.99 22.73
N VAL A 110 3.76 18.77 22.15
CA VAL A 110 3.54 20.18 22.53
C VAL A 110 3.15 20.34 24.00
N ASN A 111 2.43 19.35 24.56
CA ASN A 111 1.96 19.37 25.94
C ASN A 111 2.68 18.38 26.87
N HIS A 112 3.58 17.56 26.32
CA HIS A 112 4.32 16.53 27.06
C HIS A 112 5.75 16.43 26.55
N GLU A 113 6.73 16.77 27.38
CA GLU A 113 8.16 16.57 27.06
C GLU A 113 8.46 15.10 26.72
N ASN A 114 7.75 14.16 27.35
CA ASN A 114 7.82 12.72 27.10
C ASN A 114 6.41 12.11 27.00
N PRO A 115 5.78 12.09 25.81
CA PRO A 115 4.50 11.41 25.62
C PRO A 115 4.65 9.90 25.90
N PRO A 116 3.64 9.24 26.52
CA PRO A 116 3.71 7.85 26.94
C PRO A 116 3.51 6.87 25.75
N PHE A 117 4.36 6.99 24.74
CA PHE A 117 4.33 6.13 23.56
C PHE A 117 4.92 4.74 23.87
N GLY A 118 4.30 3.70 23.29
CA GLY A 118 4.85 2.34 23.31
C GLY A 118 6.17 2.25 22.54
N ALA A 119 6.91 1.17 22.76
CA ALA A 119 8.29 1.01 22.24
C ALA A 119 8.39 1.19 20.71
N GLU A 120 7.48 0.60 19.93
CA GLU A 120 7.52 0.68 18.47
C GLU A 120 7.18 2.08 17.94
N VAL A 121 6.23 2.77 18.57
CA VAL A 121 5.89 4.16 18.23
C VAL A 121 7.10 5.06 18.50
N THR A 122 7.72 4.92 19.68
CA THR A 122 8.93 5.66 20.04
C THR A 122 10.07 5.39 19.05
N ARG A 123 10.27 4.14 18.63
CA ARG A 123 11.28 3.77 17.65
C ARG A 123 11.07 4.46 16.29
N ARG A 124 9.84 4.44 15.77
CA ARG A 124 9.51 5.06 14.47
C ARG A 124 9.61 6.57 14.50
N VAL A 125 9.12 7.20 15.57
CA VAL A 125 9.23 8.66 15.76
C VAL A 125 10.69 9.08 15.85
N ALA A 126 11.53 8.33 16.59
CA ALA A 126 12.96 8.60 16.66
C ALA A 126 13.64 8.47 15.29
N LEU A 127 13.31 7.44 14.51
CA LEU A 127 13.82 7.28 13.15
C LEU A 127 13.40 8.45 12.25
N GLY A 128 12.13 8.83 12.24
CA GLY A 128 11.61 9.96 11.46
C GLY A 128 12.28 11.29 11.81
N LYS A 129 12.51 11.56 13.12
CA LYS A 129 13.25 12.73 13.58
C LYS A 129 14.67 12.77 13.02
N ARG A 130 15.36 11.64 12.99
CA ARG A 130 16.72 11.54 12.43
C ARG A 130 16.73 11.77 10.93
N LEU A 131 15.78 11.16 10.21
CA LEU A 131 15.63 11.29 8.76
C LEU A 131 15.40 12.75 8.32
N LEU A 132 14.67 13.53 9.12
CA LEU A 132 14.34 14.93 8.79
C LEU A 132 15.30 15.97 9.39
N GLY A 133 16.17 15.59 10.33
CA GLY A 133 16.95 16.54 11.12
C GLY A 133 18.47 16.30 11.18
N GLU A 134 18.98 15.11 10.87
CA GLU A 134 20.42 14.81 10.93
C GLU A 134 21.10 14.92 9.55
N ARG A 135 22.27 15.58 9.50
CA ARG A 135 23.09 15.69 8.27
C ARG A 135 23.46 14.34 7.63
N HIS A 136 23.54 13.26 8.41
CA HIS A 136 23.87 11.93 7.87
C HIS A 136 22.71 11.24 7.16
N ALA A 137 21.48 11.72 7.36
CA ALA A 137 20.28 11.21 6.70
C ALA A 137 19.81 12.10 5.53
N GLU A 138 20.59 13.16 5.24
CA GLU A 138 20.33 14.09 4.15
C GLU A 138 20.23 13.33 2.81
N GLY A 139 19.16 13.60 2.05
CA GLY A 139 18.90 12.94 0.78
C GLY A 139 18.18 11.59 0.87
N LEU A 140 18.07 10.95 2.05
CA LEU A 140 17.38 9.65 2.16
C LEU A 140 15.88 9.76 1.94
N TYR A 141 15.26 10.83 2.46
CA TYR A 141 13.84 11.09 2.25
C TYR A 141 13.55 11.34 0.77
N GLU A 142 14.35 12.18 0.12
CA GLU A 142 14.25 12.49 -1.31
C GLU A 142 14.45 11.24 -2.16
N ARG A 143 15.46 10.41 -1.86
CA ARG A 143 15.66 9.13 -2.55
C ARG A 143 14.48 8.18 -2.37
N ALA A 144 13.86 8.15 -1.20
CA ALA A 144 12.66 7.33 -0.97
C ALA A 144 11.45 7.85 -1.77
N VAL A 145 11.32 9.18 -1.92
CA VAL A 145 10.32 9.78 -2.83
C VAL A 145 10.60 9.39 -4.29
N ASP A 146 11.85 9.40 -4.73
CA ASP A 146 12.23 8.98 -6.08
C ASP A 146 11.91 7.50 -6.32
N VAL A 147 12.24 6.62 -5.36
CA VAL A 147 11.88 5.20 -5.43
C VAL A 147 10.36 5.02 -5.48
N ARG A 148 9.58 5.78 -4.70
CA ARG A 148 8.11 5.76 -4.78
C ARG A 148 7.60 6.16 -6.18
N ALA A 149 8.21 7.16 -6.80
CA ALA A 149 7.85 7.60 -8.16
C ALA A 149 8.19 6.53 -9.21
N GLN A 150 9.38 5.93 -9.11
CA GLN A 150 9.80 4.81 -9.96
C GLN A 150 8.89 3.59 -9.77
N ALA A 151 8.47 3.31 -8.54
CA ALA A 151 7.59 2.21 -8.23
C ALA A 151 6.21 2.40 -8.87
N ARG A 152 5.64 3.60 -8.78
CA ARG A 152 4.40 3.97 -9.47
C ARG A 152 4.53 3.80 -10.98
N ALA A 153 5.57 4.38 -11.58
CA ALA A 153 5.78 4.27 -13.03
C ALA A 153 5.91 2.82 -13.50
N ARG A 154 6.57 1.97 -12.71
CA ARG A 154 6.67 0.54 -13.02
C ARG A 154 5.33 -0.19 -12.90
N LEU A 155 4.54 0.13 -11.87
CA LEU A 155 3.19 -0.44 -11.74
C LEU A 155 2.28 -0.01 -12.89
N ASP A 156 2.32 1.27 -13.28
CA ASP A 156 1.54 1.80 -14.41
C ASP A 156 1.91 1.08 -15.74
N ASP A 157 3.21 0.84 -15.97
CA ASP A 157 3.70 0.09 -17.14
C ASP A 157 3.18 -1.36 -17.15
N VAL A 158 3.26 -2.06 -16.02
CA VAL A 158 2.75 -3.44 -15.88
C VAL A 158 1.24 -3.47 -16.11
N LEU A 159 0.49 -2.58 -15.45
CA LEU A 159 -0.98 -2.48 -15.56
C LEU A 159 -1.46 -1.99 -16.93
N SER A 160 -0.57 -1.55 -17.82
CA SER A 160 -0.92 -1.32 -19.23
C SER A 160 -1.16 -2.63 -20.00
N SER A 161 -0.54 -3.72 -19.53
CA SER A 161 -0.53 -5.04 -20.18
C SER A 161 -1.41 -6.08 -19.50
N VAL A 162 -1.79 -5.84 -18.24
CA VAL A 162 -2.63 -6.72 -17.41
C VAL A 162 -3.65 -5.89 -16.66
N ASP A 163 -4.77 -6.51 -16.29
CA ASP A 163 -5.88 -5.83 -15.62
C ASP A 163 -5.83 -6.06 -14.10
N VAL A 164 -5.24 -7.19 -13.65
CA VAL A 164 -5.09 -7.54 -12.24
C VAL A 164 -3.69 -8.10 -11.96
N LEU A 165 -3.08 -7.65 -10.86
CA LEU A 165 -1.88 -8.25 -10.29
C LEU A 165 -2.22 -9.06 -9.05
N MET A 166 -1.76 -10.30 -9.02
CA MET A 166 -1.92 -11.24 -7.93
C MET A 166 -0.60 -11.37 -7.16
N LEU A 167 -0.71 -11.31 -5.83
CA LEU A 167 0.36 -11.60 -4.87
C LEU A 167 -0.20 -12.53 -3.78
N PRO A 168 0.66 -13.30 -3.08
CA PRO A 168 0.31 -14.03 -1.87
C PRO A 168 -0.20 -13.13 -0.73
#